data_AF-A0A7V5UQA8-F1
#
_entry.id   AF-A0A7V5UQA8-F1
#
_cell.length_a   1.000
_cell.length_b   1.000
_cell.length_c   1.000
_cell.angle_alpha   90.00
_cell.angle_beta   90.00
_cell.angle_gamma   90.00
#
_symmetry.space_group_name_H-M   'P 1'
#
loop_
_entity.id
_entity.type
_entity.pdbx_description
1 polymer ?
#
loop_
_entity_poly.entity_id
_entity_poly.type
_entity_poly.pdbx_seq_one_letter_code
_entity_poly.pdbx_strand_id
1 'polypeptide(L)'
;QYGINPDLEGICVDPPDPLIFLNLRGVPDATCLIWEHTEDAPGKPCSNPRVILPRETIPHIVREPVMVDVRSFGVRTPPCTMDAPSYGILGMLHMLPPALAWIWRLVAPRGYGNPSIISDDGLASEGVGSFWPFATGLRVDYAELMLEQMKAASATRYVLMPNQHIGAWKVGFNAQWLAREYLARRGGAQFRPEQIAPARCALLGHAMQSMQIEGYRIPNWFLKTETQPEIGLEGYDAGAAELTEFFKQELSIYNTEKLSENGRRIIQCCLDDGTVDDYETLSSAMM
;
A
#
# COMPACT_ATOMS: atom_id res chain seq x y z
N GLN A 1 -19.07 -4.30 -13.75
CA GLN A 1 -19.40 -5.59 -14.39
C GLN A 1 -20.14 -6.44 -13.37
N TYR A 2 -21.18 -7.16 -13.80
CA TYR A 2 -21.99 -8.04 -12.96
C TYR A 2 -21.20 -9.27 -12.48
N GLY A 3 -21.50 -9.76 -11.27
CA GLY A 3 -20.93 -10.97 -10.68
C GLY A 3 -19.55 -10.78 -10.03
N ILE A 4 -19.13 -9.54 -9.77
CA ILE A 4 -17.84 -9.25 -9.14
C ILE A 4 -17.98 -9.15 -7.62
N ASN A 5 -19.05 -8.51 -7.14
CA ASN A 5 -19.31 -8.35 -5.72
C ASN A 5 -20.78 -8.64 -5.42
N PRO A 6 -21.14 -9.91 -5.20
CA PRO A 6 -22.54 -10.33 -5.00
C PRO A 6 -23.23 -9.60 -3.84
N ASP A 7 -22.53 -9.28 -2.76
CA ASP A 7 -23.10 -8.59 -1.61
C ASP A 7 -23.51 -7.16 -1.99
N LEU A 8 -22.60 -6.40 -2.61
CA LEU A 8 -22.89 -5.04 -3.05
C LEU A 8 -23.97 -5.01 -4.14
N GLU A 9 -23.88 -5.94 -5.09
CA GLU A 9 -24.84 -6.08 -6.19
C GLU A 9 -26.24 -6.39 -5.64
N GLY A 10 -26.34 -7.32 -4.68
CA GLY A 10 -27.59 -7.67 -4.01
C GLY A 10 -28.19 -6.48 -3.26
N ILE A 11 -27.39 -5.78 -2.44
CA ILE A 11 -27.83 -4.58 -1.72
C ILE A 11 -28.34 -3.50 -2.68
N CYS A 12 -27.72 -3.33 -3.84
CA CYS A 12 -28.14 -2.29 -4.78
C CYS A 12 -29.37 -2.66 -5.61
N VAL A 13 -29.60 -3.96 -5.84
CA VAL A 13 -30.74 -4.48 -6.63
C VAL A 13 -32.01 -4.58 -5.80
N ASP A 14 -31.89 -5.00 -4.54
CA ASP A 14 -33.00 -5.14 -3.59
C ASP A 14 -32.61 -4.52 -2.24
N PRO A 15 -32.57 -3.17 -2.16
CA PRO A 15 -32.06 -2.49 -0.99
C PRO A 15 -33.05 -2.56 0.20
N PRO A 16 -32.56 -2.83 1.43
CA PRO A 16 -33.40 -2.81 2.62
C PRO A 16 -33.86 -1.39 3.02
N ASP A 17 -33.12 -0.37 2.58
CA ASP A 17 -33.33 1.05 2.88
C ASP A 17 -33.07 1.90 1.62
N PRO A 18 -33.66 3.10 1.49
CA PRO A 18 -33.39 3.98 0.35
C PRO A 18 -31.89 4.28 0.16
N LEU A 19 -31.40 4.06 -1.05
CA LEU A 19 -30.02 4.35 -1.45
C LEU A 19 -29.93 5.61 -2.32
N ILE A 20 -28.75 6.21 -2.40
CA ILE A 20 -28.48 7.31 -3.34
C ILE A 20 -27.55 6.81 -4.44
N PHE A 21 -27.99 6.94 -5.69
CA PHE A 21 -27.21 6.61 -6.89
C PHE A 21 -26.78 7.91 -7.58
N LEU A 22 -25.50 8.06 -7.88
CA LEU A 22 -24.92 9.23 -8.56
C LEU A 22 -24.22 8.78 -9.84
N ASN A 23 -24.44 9.51 -10.93
CA ASN A 23 -23.86 9.25 -12.26
C ASN A 23 -24.15 7.83 -12.77
N LEU A 24 -25.32 7.29 -12.42
CA LEU A 24 -25.84 6.01 -12.88
C LEU A 24 -27.15 6.24 -13.63
N ARG A 25 -27.38 5.44 -14.67
CA ARG A 25 -28.59 5.50 -15.48
C ARG A 25 -29.72 4.85 -14.70
N GLY A 26 -30.70 5.66 -14.29
CA GLY A 26 -31.94 5.20 -13.68
C GLY A 26 -33.14 5.41 -14.60
N VAL A 27 -34.14 4.54 -14.48
CA VAL A 27 -35.47 4.73 -15.04
C VAL A 27 -36.45 4.74 -13.86
N PRO A 28 -37.40 5.71 -13.79
CA PRO A 28 -38.41 5.70 -12.74
C PRO A 28 -39.09 4.33 -12.63
N ASP A 29 -39.35 3.90 -11.39
CA ASP A 29 -39.99 2.61 -11.06
C ASP A 29 -39.23 1.34 -11.51
N ALA A 30 -37.97 1.46 -11.96
CA ALA A 30 -37.11 0.34 -12.29
C ALA A 30 -35.90 0.22 -11.35
N THR A 31 -35.31 -0.98 -11.28
CA THR A 31 -34.05 -1.20 -10.57
C THR A 31 -32.89 -0.50 -11.29
N CYS A 32 -32.12 0.31 -10.56
CA CYS A 32 -30.91 0.95 -11.07
C CYS A 32 -29.72 -0.03 -10.99
N LEU A 33 -29.08 -0.32 -12.12
CA LEU A 33 -27.93 -1.22 -12.16
C LEU A 33 -26.61 -0.46 -11.98
N ILE A 34 -25.79 -0.88 -11.03
CA ILE A 34 -24.56 -0.15 -10.63
C ILE A 34 -23.44 -0.16 -11.67
N TRP A 35 -23.59 -0.90 -12.77
CA TRP A 35 -22.67 -0.92 -13.91
C TRP A 35 -23.19 -0.14 -15.12
N GLU A 36 -24.37 0.48 -15.02
CA GLU A 36 -24.94 1.33 -16.06
C GLU A 36 -24.69 2.79 -15.74
N HIS A 37 -23.53 3.31 -16.15
CA HIS A 37 -23.14 4.68 -15.84
C HIS A 37 -23.87 5.66 -16.76
N THR A 38 -24.07 6.90 -16.30
CA THR A 38 -24.36 8.01 -17.21
C THR A 38 -23.16 8.26 -18.13
N GLU A 39 -23.36 8.97 -19.24
CA GLU A 39 -22.26 9.35 -20.13
C GLU A 39 -21.72 10.74 -19.79
N ASP A 40 -20.40 10.89 -19.66
CA ASP A 40 -19.74 12.21 -19.55
C ASP A 40 -19.67 12.91 -20.93
N ALA A 41 -19.63 12.10 -21.99
CA ALA A 41 -19.67 12.50 -23.40
C ALA A 41 -20.24 11.34 -24.23
N PRO A 42 -20.74 11.55 -25.47
CA PRO A 42 -21.34 10.48 -26.27
C PRO A 42 -20.45 9.24 -26.37
N GLY A 43 -20.94 8.08 -25.90
CA GLY A 43 -20.22 6.80 -25.88
C GLY A 43 -19.11 6.68 -24.83
N LYS A 44 -18.93 7.69 -23.96
CA LYS A 44 -17.95 7.70 -22.87
C LYS A 44 -18.67 7.62 -21.51
N PRO A 45 -18.76 6.43 -20.90
CA PRO A 45 -19.39 6.30 -19.58
C PRO A 45 -18.61 7.08 -18.53
N CYS A 46 -19.33 7.61 -17.55
CA CYS A 46 -18.77 8.30 -16.40
C CYS A 46 -17.76 7.39 -15.70
N SER A 47 -16.54 7.87 -15.47
CA SER A 47 -15.50 7.10 -14.80
C SER A 47 -15.70 7.00 -13.29
N ASN A 48 -16.66 7.76 -12.74
CA ASN A 48 -16.86 7.94 -11.31
C ASN A 48 -18.34 7.81 -10.87
N PRO A 49 -19.04 6.71 -11.21
CA PRO A 49 -20.35 6.41 -10.61
C PRO A 49 -20.21 6.18 -9.11
N ARG A 50 -21.24 6.53 -8.34
CA ARG A 50 -21.24 6.30 -6.89
C ARG A 50 -22.59 5.76 -6.43
N VAL A 51 -22.53 4.88 -5.44
CA VAL A 51 -23.67 4.52 -4.60
C VAL A 51 -23.34 4.92 -3.18
N ILE A 52 -24.31 5.53 -2.50
CA ILE A 52 -24.27 5.81 -1.06
C ILE A 52 -25.31 4.90 -0.41
N LEU A 53 -24.85 4.11 0.55
CA LEU A 53 -25.64 3.15 1.30
C LEU A 53 -25.36 3.27 2.80
N PRO A 54 -26.36 3.02 3.67
CA PRO A 54 -26.14 3.02 5.13
C PRO A 54 -25.13 1.93 5.50
N ARG A 55 -24.17 2.25 6.38
CA ARG A 55 -23.11 1.32 6.79
C ARG A 55 -23.67 -0.02 7.29
N GLU A 56 -24.83 0.03 7.93
CA GLU A 56 -25.53 -1.07 8.59
C GLU A 56 -26.03 -2.14 7.61
N THR A 57 -26.16 -1.82 6.32
CA THR A 57 -26.61 -2.78 5.30
C THR A 57 -25.50 -3.71 4.83
N ILE A 58 -24.23 -3.42 5.15
CA ILE A 58 -23.10 -4.26 4.80
C ILE A 58 -23.07 -5.51 5.69
N PRO A 59 -23.11 -6.74 5.10
CA PRO A 59 -23.00 -7.97 5.86
C PRO A 59 -21.70 -8.04 6.67
N HIS A 60 -21.78 -8.63 7.86
CA HIS A 60 -20.62 -8.86 8.74
C HIS A 60 -19.85 -7.57 9.12
N ILE A 61 -20.52 -6.42 9.12
CA ILE A 61 -19.90 -5.14 9.51
C ILE A 61 -19.43 -5.18 10.98
N VAL A 62 -18.16 -4.86 11.18
CA VAL A 62 -17.58 -4.71 12.53
C VAL A 62 -18.01 -3.38 13.14
N ARG A 63 -18.52 -3.42 14.38
CA ARG A 63 -19.08 -2.26 15.09
C ARG A 63 -18.24 -1.78 16.27
N GLU A 64 -17.27 -2.57 16.70
CA GLU A 64 -16.39 -2.26 17.82
C GLU A 64 -14.95 -2.12 17.34
N PRO A 65 -14.09 -1.40 18.10
CA PRO A 65 -12.66 -1.43 17.86
C PRO A 65 -12.16 -2.88 17.88
N VAL A 66 -11.42 -3.26 16.84
CA VAL A 66 -10.78 -4.57 16.76
C VAL A 66 -9.26 -4.42 16.81
N MET A 67 -8.61 -5.41 17.41
CA MET A 67 -7.17 -5.54 17.34
C MET A 67 -6.73 -5.77 15.90
N VAL A 68 -5.64 -5.12 15.51
CA VAL A 68 -5.06 -5.25 14.17
C VAL A 68 -3.71 -5.94 14.31
N ASP A 69 -3.67 -7.23 13.95
CA ASP A 69 -2.43 -8.02 14.01
C ASP A 69 -1.45 -7.59 12.92
N VAL A 70 -1.96 -7.32 11.71
CA VAL A 70 -1.16 -6.97 10.54
C VAL A 70 -1.74 -5.75 9.84
N ARG A 71 -0.91 -4.72 9.65
CA ARG A 71 -1.18 -3.58 8.78
C ARG A 71 -0.40 -3.71 7.50
N SER A 72 -1.12 -3.75 6.38
CA SER A 72 -0.54 -3.87 5.05
C SER A 72 -0.49 -2.54 4.30
N PHE A 73 0.59 -2.36 3.56
CA PHE A 73 0.79 -1.28 2.60
C PHE A 73 0.78 -1.87 1.19
N GLY A 74 -0.23 -1.49 0.42
CA GLY A 74 -0.34 -1.89 -0.99
C GLY A 74 0.31 -0.84 -1.89
N VAL A 75 1.41 -1.16 -2.54
CA VAL A 75 2.10 -0.23 -3.46
C VAL A 75 1.76 -0.59 -4.89
N ARG A 76 1.24 0.35 -5.69
CA ARG A 76 1.10 0.10 -7.13
C ARG A 76 2.43 0.36 -7.81
N THR A 77 3.07 -0.70 -8.27
CA THR A 77 4.43 -0.68 -8.80
C THR A 77 4.42 -0.61 -10.33
N PRO A 78 5.24 0.27 -10.94
CA PRO A 78 5.54 0.21 -12.36
C PRO A 78 6.33 -1.07 -12.69
N PRO A 79 6.38 -1.47 -13.96
CA PRO A 79 7.35 -2.48 -14.39
C PRO A 79 8.77 -1.95 -14.15
N CYS A 80 9.68 -2.84 -13.75
CA CYS A 80 11.10 -2.55 -13.60
C CYS A 80 11.91 -3.53 -14.45
N THR A 81 12.83 -3.04 -15.26
CA THR A 81 13.79 -3.85 -16.04
C THR A 81 15.17 -3.20 -16.03
N MET A 82 16.18 -3.88 -16.57
CA MET A 82 17.54 -3.34 -16.72
C MET A 82 17.57 -2.12 -17.66
N ASP A 83 16.81 -2.17 -18.77
CA ASP A 83 16.75 -1.09 -19.76
C ASP A 83 15.86 0.09 -19.34
N ALA A 84 14.90 -0.17 -18.44
CA ALA A 84 13.97 0.82 -17.90
C ALA A 84 13.78 0.58 -16.39
N PRO A 85 14.79 0.91 -15.57
CA PRO A 85 14.71 0.72 -14.13
C PRO A 85 13.65 1.65 -13.52
N SER A 86 13.00 1.18 -12.46
CA SER A 86 11.99 1.94 -11.73
C SER A 86 11.88 1.46 -10.29
N TYR A 87 11.15 2.20 -9.44
CA TYR A 87 10.84 1.77 -8.07
C TYR A 87 10.02 0.47 -7.94
N GLY A 88 9.68 -0.21 -9.04
CA GLY A 88 9.01 -1.51 -9.11
C GLY A 88 9.80 -2.70 -8.57
N ILE A 89 10.74 -2.47 -7.65
CA ILE A 89 11.70 -3.43 -7.08
C ILE A 89 11.14 -4.25 -5.89
N LEU A 90 9.84 -4.16 -5.64
CA LEU A 90 9.22 -4.88 -4.54
C LEU A 90 8.99 -6.35 -4.93
N GLY A 91 9.59 -7.26 -4.16
CA GLY A 91 9.12 -8.64 -4.02
C GLY A 91 7.70 -8.77 -3.45
N MET A 92 7.14 -9.97 -3.54
CA MET A 92 5.73 -10.28 -3.24
C MET A 92 5.26 -9.86 -1.83
N LEU A 93 6.16 -9.91 -0.85
CA LEU A 93 5.88 -9.55 0.54
C LEU A 93 7.19 -9.09 1.19
N HIS A 94 7.13 -7.96 1.89
CA HIS A 94 8.20 -7.50 2.78
C HIS A 94 7.66 -7.21 4.17
N MET A 95 8.54 -7.32 5.16
CA MET A 95 8.27 -6.98 6.55
C MET A 95 8.95 -5.66 6.90
N LEU A 96 8.21 -4.74 7.49
CA LEU A 96 8.74 -3.43 7.87
C LEU A 96 8.92 -3.35 9.39
N PRO A 97 10.10 -2.92 9.88
CA PRO A 97 10.23 -2.41 11.23
C PRO A 97 9.23 -1.26 11.45
N PRO A 98 8.63 -1.09 12.64
CA PRO A 98 7.69 0.00 12.94
C PRO A 98 8.18 1.40 12.52
N ALA A 99 9.45 1.74 12.76
CA ALA A 99 10.03 3.00 12.33
C ALA A 99 9.98 3.19 10.81
N LEU A 100 10.27 2.13 10.06
CA LEU A 100 10.24 2.15 8.60
C LEU A 100 8.80 2.18 8.07
N ALA A 101 7.89 1.43 8.69
CA ALA A 101 6.47 1.46 8.37
C ALA A 101 5.84 2.86 8.60
N TRP A 102 6.35 3.59 9.59
CA TRP A 102 5.90 4.95 9.88
C TRP A 102 6.25 5.89 8.74
N ILE A 103 7.49 5.90 8.24
CA ILE A 103 7.86 6.77 7.11
C ILE A 103 7.13 6.37 5.83
N TRP A 104 6.90 5.07 5.57
CA TRP A 104 6.03 4.63 4.47
C TRP A 104 4.61 5.20 4.56
N ARG A 105 4.08 5.36 5.78
CA ARG A 105 2.76 5.97 5.98
C ARG A 105 2.75 7.47 5.66
N LEU A 106 3.88 8.15 5.80
CA LEU A 106 4.00 9.57 5.52
C LEU A 106 4.17 9.86 4.02
N VAL A 107 4.97 9.04 3.32
CA VAL A 107 5.49 9.39 1.98
C VAL A 107 5.25 8.35 0.89
N ALA A 108 4.37 7.36 1.06
CA ALA A 108 4.12 6.36 0.01
C ALA A 108 3.95 7.01 -1.39
N PRO A 109 4.58 6.48 -2.46
CA PRO A 109 4.42 7.01 -3.80
C PRO A 109 3.00 6.80 -4.33
N ARG A 110 2.49 7.76 -5.10
CA ARG A 110 1.25 7.64 -5.86
C ARG A 110 1.41 6.45 -6.78
N GLY A 111 0.51 5.50 -6.62
CA GLY A 111 0.59 4.25 -7.35
C GLY A 111 0.56 4.43 -8.87
N TYR A 112 1.42 3.70 -9.57
CA TYR A 112 1.45 3.57 -11.03
C TYR A 112 0.06 3.27 -11.62
N GLY A 113 -0.28 3.92 -12.75
CA GLY A 113 -1.57 3.75 -13.42
C GLY A 113 -2.78 4.06 -12.55
N ASN A 114 -2.69 5.04 -11.64
CA ASN A 114 -3.84 5.47 -10.84
C ASN A 114 -4.79 6.33 -11.71
N PRO A 115 -6.05 5.87 -11.93
CA PRO A 115 -7.00 6.56 -12.81
C PRO A 115 -7.46 7.92 -12.29
N SER A 116 -7.09 8.29 -11.06
CA SER A 116 -7.38 9.60 -10.46
C SER A 116 -6.25 10.62 -10.69
N ILE A 117 -5.21 10.29 -11.47
CA ILE A 117 -4.09 11.16 -11.78
C ILE A 117 -4.23 11.67 -13.22
N ILE A 118 -4.15 12.99 -13.39
CA ILE A 118 -4.29 13.68 -14.69
C ILE A 118 -2.90 14.02 -15.29
N SER A 119 -1.82 13.86 -14.52
CA SER A 119 -0.43 14.12 -14.93
C SER A 119 0.34 12.82 -15.22
N ASP A 120 1.00 12.75 -16.37
CA ASP A 120 1.79 11.57 -16.82
C ASP A 120 3.19 11.45 -16.18
N ASP A 121 3.58 12.37 -15.30
CA ASP A 121 4.97 12.48 -14.84
C ASP A 121 5.25 11.73 -13.52
N GLY A 122 5.84 10.54 -13.65
CA GLY A 122 6.79 9.96 -12.69
C GLY A 122 6.30 9.58 -11.29
N LEU A 123 7.28 9.30 -10.43
CA LEU A 123 7.12 8.89 -9.04
C LEU A 123 6.69 10.12 -8.19
N ALA A 124 5.40 10.42 -8.19
CA ALA A 124 4.80 11.49 -7.39
C ALA A 124 4.35 10.95 -6.01
N SER A 125 4.18 11.80 -5.00
CA SER A 125 3.83 11.36 -3.62
C SER A 125 2.33 11.21 -3.34
N GLU A 126 1.91 10.05 -2.81
CA GLU A 126 0.57 9.83 -2.22
C GLU A 126 0.41 10.71 -0.98
N GLY A 127 1.53 10.94 -0.28
CA GLY A 127 1.76 11.91 0.78
C GLY A 127 1.53 13.39 0.40
N VAL A 128 1.36 13.69 -0.88
CA VAL A 128 1.00 15.03 -1.36
C VAL A 128 -0.42 15.03 -1.97
N GLY A 129 -1.13 13.89 -2.00
CA GLY A 129 -2.28 13.71 -2.89
C GLY A 129 -3.59 13.15 -2.35
N SER A 130 -3.60 12.21 -1.39
CA SER A 130 -4.84 11.49 -1.06
C SER A 130 -5.44 11.82 0.31
N PHE A 131 -4.63 11.96 1.36
CA PHE A 131 -5.09 12.36 2.70
C PHE A 131 -4.70 13.79 3.06
N TRP A 132 -3.46 14.17 2.76
CA TRP A 132 -2.87 15.43 3.18
C TRP A 132 -3.53 16.71 2.63
N PRO A 133 -4.19 16.70 1.45
CA PRO A 133 -5.04 17.83 1.06
C PRO A 133 -6.15 18.14 2.08
N PHE A 134 -6.61 17.15 2.85
CA PHE A 134 -7.62 17.29 3.89
C PHE A 134 -7.05 17.62 5.29
N ALA A 135 -5.72 17.62 5.45
CA ALA A 135 -5.02 17.89 6.70
C ALA A 135 -4.17 19.17 6.61
N THR A 136 -4.74 20.22 6.00
CA THR A 136 -4.04 21.50 5.77
C THR A 136 -3.49 22.07 7.07
N GLY A 137 -2.17 22.33 7.12
CA GLY A 137 -1.48 22.89 8.29
C GLY A 137 -1.22 21.92 9.44
N LEU A 138 -1.78 20.70 9.41
CA LEU A 138 -1.71 19.72 10.50
C LEU A 138 -0.80 18.53 10.18
N ARG A 139 -0.03 18.58 9.09
CA ARG A 139 0.70 17.41 8.59
C ARG A 139 1.66 16.78 9.62
N VAL A 140 2.38 17.64 10.34
CA VAL A 140 3.34 17.21 11.37
C VAL A 140 2.60 16.67 12.59
N ASP A 141 1.48 17.30 12.97
CA ASP A 141 0.67 16.85 14.10
C ASP A 141 0.09 15.45 13.84
N TYR A 142 -0.40 15.18 12.63
CA TYR A 142 -0.83 13.84 12.23
C TYR A 142 0.33 12.84 12.12
N ALA A 143 1.51 13.26 11.66
CA ALA A 143 2.69 12.41 11.63
C ALA A 143 3.06 11.94 13.05
N GLU A 144 3.02 12.85 14.02
CA GLU A 144 3.25 12.54 15.44
C GLU A 144 2.15 11.62 16.00
N LEU A 145 0.87 11.91 15.75
CA LEU A 145 -0.24 11.06 16.20
C LEU A 145 -0.14 9.63 15.66
N MET A 146 0.29 9.47 14.41
CA MET A 146 0.54 8.14 13.83
C MET A 146 1.73 7.45 14.52
N LEU A 147 2.79 8.20 14.84
CA LEU A 147 3.94 7.64 15.56
C LEU A 147 3.52 7.14 16.95
N GLU A 148 2.76 7.94 17.69
CA GLU A 148 2.23 7.56 19.01
C GLU A 148 1.29 6.35 18.94
N GLN A 149 0.44 6.27 17.91
CA GLN A 149 -0.39 5.09 17.68
C GLN A 149 0.46 3.82 17.44
N MET A 150 1.55 3.93 16.69
CA MET A 150 2.44 2.80 16.41
C MET A 150 3.22 2.37 17.65
N LYS A 151 3.63 3.30 18.52
CA LYS A 151 4.22 3.01 19.83
C LYS A 151 3.26 2.24 20.73
N ALA A 152 2.01 2.70 20.81
CA ALA A 152 0.97 2.08 21.63
C ALA A 152 0.56 0.68 21.11
N ALA A 153 0.68 0.44 19.81
CA ALA A 153 0.31 -0.81 19.14
C ALA A 153 1.55 -1.68 18.82
N SER A 154 2.39 -1.95 19.81
CA SER A 154 3.67 -2.69 19.65
C SER A 154 3.53 -4.11 19.10
N ALA A 155 2.35 -4.74 19.25
CA ALA A 155 2.08 -6.07 18.71
C ALA A 155 1.73 -6.07 17.21
N THR A 156 1.37 -4.91 16.64
CA THR A 156 0.98 -4.81 15.22
C THR A 156 2.20 -4.98 14.32
N ARG A 157 2.08 -5.87 13.34
CA ARG A 157 3.09 -6.10 12.30
C ARG A 157 2.79 -5.26 11.06
N TYR A 158 3.84 -4.81 10.39
CA TYR A 158 3.72 -3.99 9.19
C TYR A 158 4.31 -4.72 7.98
N VAL A 159 3.56 -4.74 6.88
CA VAL A 159 3.97 -5.45 5.67
C VAL A 159 3.79 -4.60 4.43
N LEU A 160 4.70 -4.76 3.47
CA LEU A 160 4.65 -4.10 2.17
C LEU A 160 4.34 -5.13 1.08
N MET A 161 3.39 -4.83 0.20
CA MET A 161 2.98 -5.73 -0.88
C MET A 161 2.75 -4.96 -2.18
N PRO A 162 3.40 -5.35 -3.29
CA PRO A 162 3.16 -4.75 -4.58
C PRO A 162 1.79 -5.16 -5.14
N ASN A 163 1.25 -4.33 -6.02
CA ASN A 163 0.22 -4.70 -6.97
C ASN A 163 0.61 -4.15 -8.36
N GLN A 164 -0.07 -4.66 -9.39
CA GLN A 164 0.27 -4.50 -10.81
C GLN A 164 1.51 -5.29 -11.22
N HIS A 165 2.70 -5.00 -10.69
CA HIS A 165 3.94 -5.68 -11.10
C HIS A 165 4.77 -6.20 -9.92
N ILE A 166 5.42 -7.35 -10.10
CA ILE A 166 6.58 -7.75 -9.27
C ILE A 166 7.78 -7.71 -10.20
N GLY A 167 8.60 -6.66 -10.07
CA GLY A 167 9.70 -6.44 -11.01
C GLY A 167 9.18 -6.26 -12.44
N ALA A 168 9.66 -7.08 -13.37
CA ALA A 168 9.28 -7.03 -14.79
C ALA A 168 7.91 -7.67 -15.06
N TRP A 169 7.35 -8.41 -14.09
CA TRP A 169 6.21 -9.31 -14.33
C TRP A 169 4.89 -8.67 -13.89
N LYS A 170 3.93 -8.59 -14.80
CA LYS A 170 2.57 -8.11 -14.50
C LYS A 170 1.75 -9.19 -13.78
N VAL A 171 1.44 -8.95 -12.52
CA VAL A 171 0.71 -9.87 -11.62
C VAL A 171 -0.65 -9.34 -11.14
N GLY A 172 -0.98 -8.09 -11.45
CA GLY A 172 -2.24 -7.48 -10.98
C GLY A 172 -2.31 -7.45 -9.46
N PHE A 173 -3.45 -7.83 -8.88
CA PHE A 173 -3.62 -7.88 -7.42
C PHE A 173 -3.17 -9.22 -6.80
N ASN A 174 -2.79 -10.22 -7.60
CA ASN A 174 -2.58 -11.60 -7.13
C ASN A 174 -1.55 -11.70 -5.99
N ALA A 175 -0.49 -10.88 -6.03
CA ALA A 175 0.51 -10.82 -4.98
C ALA A 175 -0.12 -10.52 -3.60
N GLN A 176 -1.02 -9.53 -3.54
CA GLN A 176 -1.70 -9.15 -2.30
C GLN A 176 -2.65 -10.25 -1.81
N TRP A 177 -3.37 -10.92 -2.70
CA TRP A 177 -4.26 -12.03 -2.33
C TRP A 177 -3.47 -13.19 -1.73
N LEU A 178 -2.41 -13.63 -2.41
CA LEU A 178 -1.54 -14.72 -1.98
C LEU A 178 -0.83 -14.41 -0.65
N ALA A 179 -0.31 -13.19 -0.51
CA ALA A 179 0.34 -12.78 0.73
C ALA A 179 -0.64 -12.66 1.90
N ARG A 180 -1.88 -12.16 1.69
CA ARG A 180 -2.91 -12.14 2.73
C ARG A 180 -3.28 -13.55 3.19
N GLU A 181 -3.47 -14.48 2.25
CA GLU A 181 -3.73 -15.88 2.57
C GLU A 181 -2.59 -16.49 3.38
N TYR A 182 -1.35 -16.25 2.97
CA TYR A 182 -0.15 -16.72 3.65
C TYR A 182 -0.03 -16.17 5.08
N LEU A 183 -0.31 -14.88 5.28
CA LEU A 183 -0.26 -14.22 6.59
C LEU A 183 -1.36 -14.72 7.53
N ALA A 184 -2.59 -14.88 7.02
CA ALA A 184 -3.73 -15.35 7.80
C ALA A 184 -3.51 -16.76 8.38
N ARG A 185 -2.84 -17.65 7.64
CA ARG A 185 -2.56 -19.03 8.07
C ARG A 185 -1.44 -19.15 9.10
N ARG A 186 -0.62 -18.11 9.27
CA ARG A 186 0.56 -18.12 10.15
C ARG A 186 0.38 -17.30 11.43
N GLY A 187 -0.86 -17.03 11.81
CA GLY A 187 -1.18 -16.40 13.10
C GLY A 187 -0.54 -15.02 13.29
N GLY A 188 -0.59 -14.17 12.25
CA GLY A 188 -0.12 -12.78 12.39
C GLY A 188 1.38 -12.58 12.16
N ALA A 189 1.97 -13.27 11.18
CA ALA A 189 3.30 -12.95 10.66
C ALA A 189 4.49 -13.22 11.60
N GLN A 190 4.43 -14.26 12.46
CA GLN A 190 5.62 -14.70 13.19
C GLN A 190 6.58 -15.43 12.24
N PHE A 191 7.50 -14.67 11.66
CA PHE A 191 8.55 -15.20 10.80
C PHE A 191 9.76 -15.61 11.63
N ARG A 192 10.27 -16.80 11.35
CA ARG A 192 11.54 -17.23 11.93
C ARG A 192 12.67 -16.44 11.24
N PRO A 193 13.78 -16.13 11.95
CA PRO A 193 14.88 -15.34 11.38
C PRO A 193 15.38 -15.88 10.03
N GLU A 194 15.36 -17.19 9.81
CA GLU A 194 15.77 -17.82 8.55
C GLU A 194 14.80 -17.59 7.37
N GLN A 195 13.58 -17.10 7.63
CA GLN A 195 12.54 -16.89 6.61
C GLN A 195 12.59 -15.51 5.96
N ILE A 196 13.30 -14.57 6.58
CA ILE A 196 13.43 -13.19 6.13
C ILE A 196 14.89 -12.76 6.16
N ALA A 197 15.24 -11.71 5.43
CA ALA A 197 16.53 -11.05 5.55
C ALA A 197 16.40 -9.59 5.14
N PRO A 198 17.33 -8.72 5.57
CA PRO A 198 17.37 -7.34 5.08
C PRO A 198 17.27 -7.30 3.56
N ALA A 199 16.32 -6.53 3.05
CA ALA A 199 16.19 -6.27 1.63
C ALA A 199 17.39 -5.44 1.16
N ARG A 200 17.75 -5.59 -0.12
CA ARG A 200 18.86 -4.84 -0.73
C ARG A 200 18.62 -3.34 -0.68
N CYS A 201 17.38 -2.89 -0.91
CA CYS A 201 16.93 -1.55 -0.58
C CYS A 201 16.41 -1.51 0.86
N ALA A 202 17.09 -0.78 1.75
CA ALA A 202 16.74 -0.71 3.17
C ALA A 202 15.32 -0.16 3.41
N LEU A 203 14.81 0.69 2.51
CA LEU A 203 13.44 1.19 2.57
C LEU A 203 12.39 0.10 2.40
N LEU A 204 12.73 -1.08 1.88
CA LEU A 204 11.80 -2.21 1.78
C LEU A 204 11.79 -3.09 3.04
N GLY A 205 12.64 -2.82 4.03
CA GLY A 205 12.71 -3.58 5.27
C GLY A 205 13.31 -4.97 5.04
N HIS A 206 12.59 -6.02 5.43
CA HIS A 206 13.05 -7.40 5.23
C HIS A 206 12.30 -8.09 4.09
N ALA A 207 13.05 -8.62 3.14
CA ALA A 207 12.54 -9.45 2.07
C ALA A 207 12.38 -10.91 2.52
N MET A 208 11.39 -11.60 1.94
CA MET A 208 11.22 -13.04 2.17
C MET A 208 12.37 -13.83 1.52
N GLN A 209 12.96 -14.77 2.27
CA GLN A 209 13.93 -15.75 1.74
C GLN A 209 13.24 -16.98 1.14
N SER A 210 12.10 -17.35 1.71
CA SER A 210 11.28 -18.44 1.21
C SER A 210 9.83 -18.22 1.57
N MET A 211 8.94 -18.62 0.68
CA MET A 211 7.50 -18.56 0.87
C MET A 211 6.88 -19.80 0.23
N GLN A 212 5.95 -20.43 0.94
CA GLN A 212 5.22 -21.58 0.47
C GLN A 212 3.74 -21.39 0.76
N ILE A 213 2.91 -21.57 -0.25
CA ILE A 213 1.46 -21.42 -0.20
C ILE A 213 0.87 -22.71 -0.77
N GLU A 214 0.03 -23.40 0.00
CA GLU A 214 -0.62 -24.65 -0.42
C GLU A 214 0.31 -25.70 -1.03
N GLY A 215 1.49 -25.89 -0.41
CA GLY A 215 2.49 -26.83 -0.91
C GLY A 215 3.36 -26.27 -2.04
N TYR A 216 2.94 -25.20 -2.72
CA TYR A 216 3.71 -24.56 -3.78
C TYR A 216 4.75 -23.59 -3.23
N ARG A 217 6.01 -23.84 -3.58
CA ARG A 217 7.12 -22.92 -3.25
C ARG A 217 7.11 -21.76 -4.23
N ILE A 218 7.03 -20.54 -3.71
CA ILE A 218 7.14 -19.33 -4.52
C ILE A 218 8.60 -19.22 -5.01
N PRO A 219 8.84 -19.06 -6.33
CA PRO A 219 10.17 -18.86 -6.87
C PRO A 219 10.85 -17.61 -6.30
N ASN A 220 12.16 -17.69 -6.11
CA ASN A 220 12.92 -16.62 -5.44
C ASN A 220 12.83 -15.28 -6.19
N TRP A 221 12.73 -15.29 -7.52
CA TRP A 221 12.61 -14.08 -8.34
C TRP A 221 11.28 -13.32 -8.16
N PHE A 222 10.27 -13.92 -7.52
CA PHE A 222 9.08 -13.21 -7.05
C PHE A 222 9.21 -12.67 -5.62
N LEU A 223 10.18 -13.15 -4.85
CA LEU A 223 10.47 -12.68 -3.49
C LEU A 223 11.57 -11.60 -3.48
N LYS A 224 12.51 -11.70 -4.43
CA LYS A 224 13.71 -10.88 -4.58
C LYS A 224 13.89 -10.54 -6.05
N THR A 225 13.39 -9.38 -6.45
CA THR A 225 13.29 -8.97 -7.86
C THR A 225 14.67 -8.75 -8.50
N GLU A 226 15.72 -8.49 -7.71
CA GLU A 226 17.10 -8.44 -8.19
C GLU A 226 17.59 -9.77 -8.78
N THR A 227 16.89 -10.86 -8.48
CA THR A 227 17.16 -12.19 -9.05
C THR A 227 16.37 -12.49 -10.33
N GLN A 228 15.54 -11.56 -10.79
CA GLN A 228 14.92 -11.63 -12.12
C GLN A 228 15.97 -11.37 -13.21
N PRO A 229 16.10 -12.23 -14.23
CA PRO A 229 17.00 -12.00 -15.36
C PRO A 229 16.75 -10.67 -16.07
N GLU A 230 15.51 -10.19 -16.09
CA GLU A 230 15.10 -8.93 -16.74
C GLU A 230 15.55 -7.67 -15.98
N ILE A 231 15.97 -7.81 -14.72
CA ILE A 231 16.32 -6.68 -13.83
C ILE A 231 17.80 -6.70 -13.48
N GLY A 232 18.26 -7.83 -12.93
CA GLY A 232 19.61 -7.93 -12.34
C GLY A 232 19.85 -6.94 -11.19
N LEU A 233 21.10 -6.87 -10.74
CA LEU A 233 21.49 -5.95 -9.66
C LEU A 233 21.45 -4.48 -10.09
N GLU A 234 21.90 -4.19 -11.31
CA GLU A 234 21.98 -2.81 -11.82
C GLU A 234 20.61 -2.16 -11.96
N GLY A 235 19.64 -2.86 -12.57
CA GLY A 235 18.27 -2.36 -12.69
C GLY A 235 17.59 -2.19 -11.33
N TYR A 236 17.85 -3.10 -10.40
CA TYR A 236 17.35 -3.00 -9.04
C TYR A 236 17.93 -1.79 -8.30
N ASP A 237 19.24 -1.59 -8.37
CA ASP A 237 19.93 -0.50 -7.65
C ASP A 237 19.52 0.87 -8.19
N ALA A 238 19.31 0.99 -9.49
CA ALA A 238 18.76 2.20 -10.10
C ALA A 238 17.33 2.50 -9.59
N GLY A 239 16.47 1.48 -9.52
CA GLY A 239 15.13 1.61 -8.94
C GLY A 239 15.13 1.92 -7.44
N ALA A 240 16.10 1.37 -6.70
CA ALA A 240 16.29 1.66 -5.28
C ALA A 240 16.74 3.11 -5.07
N ALA A 241 17.65 3.62 -5.91
CA ALA A 241 18.08 5.01 -5.87
C ALA A 241 16.92 5.99 -6.15
N GLU A 242 16.08 5.69 -7.16
CA GLU A 242 14.88 6.47 -7.45
C GLU A 242 13.94 6.55 -6.23
N LEU A 243 13.66 5.40 -5.61
CA LEU A 243 12.81 5.32 -4.43
C LEU A 243 13.41 6.08 -3.23
N THR A 244 14.71 5.92 -3.00
CA THR A 244 15.41 6.59 -1.89
C THR A 244 15.40 8.10 -2.05
N GLU A 245 15.72 8.62 -3.23
CA GLU A 245 15.73 10.06 -3.49
C GLU A 245 14.34 10.66 -3.24
N PHE A 246 13.30 9.98 -3.71
CA PHE A 246 11.92 10.39 -3.46
C PHE A 246 11.59 10.42 -1.95
N PHE A 247 11.96 9.39 -1.19
CA PHE A 247 11.73 9.38 0.26
C PHE A 247 12.44 10.55 0.96
N LYS A 248 13.69 10.84 0.59
CA LYS A 248 14.46 11.95 1.18
C LYS A 248 13.80 13.30 0.90
N GLN A 249 13.37 13.52 -0.34
CA GLN A 249 12.68 14.75 -0.73
C GLN A 249 11.37 14.93 0.05
N GLU A 250 10.53 13.91 0.09
CA GLU A 250 9.20 13.97 0.69
C GLU A 250 9.22 14.02 2.21
N LEU A 251 10.20 13.36 2.87
CA LEU A 251 10.29 13.36 4.33
C LEU A 251 10.78 14.70 4.90
N SER A 252 11.51 15.49 4.11
CA SER A 252 12.08 16.77 4.54
C SER A 252 11.03 17.72 5.12
N ILE A 253 9.79 17.71 4.60
CA ILE A 253 8.69 18.59 5.05
C ILE A 253 8.18 18.26 6.45
N TYR A 254 8.46 17.05 6.96
CA TYR A 254 8.03 16.62 8.29
C TYR A 254 9.11 16.91 9.36
N ASN A 255 10.37 17.11 8.94
CA ASN A 255 11.50 17.34 9.84
C ASN A 255 11.48 18.78 10.39
N THR A 256 10.60 19.03 11.36
CA THR A 256 10.41 20.33 12.00
C THR A 256 10.49 20.19 13.51
N GLU A 257 10.66 21.30 14.23
CA GLU A 257 10.70 21.32 15.70
C GLU A 257 9.41 20.81 16.39
N LYS A 258 8.29 20.77 15.65
CA LYS A 258 7.02 20.22 16.15
C LYS A 258 7.02 18.70 16.27
N LEU A 259 7.86 18.02 15.51
CA LEU A 259 7.96 16.57 15.51
C LEU A 259 8.85 16.12 16.68
N SER A 260 8.45 15.05 17.38
CA SER A 260 9.23 14.53 18.50
C SER A 260 10.64 14.11 18.09
N GLU A 261 11.54 14.02 19.07
CA GLU A 261 12.92 13.56 18.82
C GLU A 261 12.95 12.17 18.16
N ASN A 262 12.05 11.27 18.56
CA ASN A 262 11.94 9.95 17.94
C ASN A 262 11.57 10.06 16.45
N GLY A 263 10.56 10.86 16.11
CA GLY A 263 10.19 11.08 14.70
C GLY A 263 11.32 11.68 13.88
N ARG A 264 12.01 12.70 14.42
CA ARG A 264 13.16 13.33 13.75
C ARG A 264 14.32 12.37 13.56
N ARG A 265 14.62 11.50 14.53
CA ARG A 265 15.69 10.47 14.42
C ARG A 265 15.38 9.45 13.32
N ILE A 266 14.12 9.05 13.16
CA ILE A 266 13.71 8.14 12.10
C ILE A 266 13.84 8.79 10.72
N ILE A 267 13.41 10.06 10.58
CA ILE A 267 13.60 10.80 9.33
C ILE A 267 15.10 10.95 9.03
N GLN A 268 15.90 11.31 10.03
CA GLN A 268 17.34 11.45 9.86
C GLN A 268 18.00 10.14 9.42
N CYS A 269 17.58 9.00 9.97
CA CYS A 269 18.01 7.68 9.52
C CYS A 269 17.76 7.46 8.02
N CYS A 270 16.64 7.95 7.47
CA CYS A 270 16.38 7.88 6.03
C CYS A 270 17.27 8.83 5.22
N LEU A 271 17.51 10.04 5.73
CA LEU A 271 18.37 11.03 5.06
C LEU A 271 19.83 10.56 4.98
N ASP A 272 20.28 9.82 5.99
CA ASP A 272 21.65 9.30 6.14
C ASP A 272 21.86 7.90 5.52
N ASP A 273 20.90 7.41 4.72
CA ASP A 273 20.96 6.09 4.06
C ASP A 273 21.10 4.91 5.06
N GLY A 274 20.40 5.01 6.19
CA GLY A 274 20.42 3.99 7.24
C GLY A 274 19.96 2.61 6.78
N THR A 275 20.45 1.59 7.48
CA THR A 275 20.20 0.18 7.22
C THR A 275 18.89 -0.30 7.84
N VAL A 276 18.43 -1.49 7.46
CA VAL A 276 17.25 -2.13 8.09
C VAL A 276 17.45 -2.31 9.60
N ASP A 277 18.66 -2.63 10.04
CA ASP A 277 19.00 -2.83 11.45
C ASP A 277 18.97 -1.51 12.25
N ASP A 278 19.28 -0.37 11.61
CA ASP A 278 19.12 0.94 12.23
C ASP A 278 17.63 1.24 12.50
N TYR A 279 16.75 0.90 11.55
CA TYR A 279 15.30 1.02 11.74
C TYR A 279 14.76 0.05 12.79
N GLU A 280 15.29 -1.18 12.89
CA GLU A 280 14.94 -2.11 13.97
C GLU A 280 15.35 -1.57 15.35
N THR A 281 16.55 -0.98 15.44
CA THR A 281 17.04 -0.35 16.66
C THR A 281 16.17 0.82 17.07
N LEU A 282 15.81 1.70 16.12
CA LEU A 282 14.90 2.81 16.36
C LEU A 282 13.50 2.32 16.76
N SER A 283 12.99 1.28 16.10
CA SER A 283 11.70 0.66 16.43
C SER A 283 11.69 0.10 17.85
N SER A 284 12.78 -0.56 18.27
CA SER A 284 12.92 -1.10 19.61
C SER A 284 13.03 -0.01 20.66
N ALA A 285 13.71 1.10 20.36
CA ALA A 285 13.83 2.25 21.27
C ALA A 285 12.52 3.07 21.41
N MET A 286 11.55 2.86 20.52
CA MET A 286 10.23 3.49 20.57
C MET A 286 9.25 2.75 21.48
N MET A 287 9.47 1.46 21.75
CA MET A 287 8.62 0.56 22.54
C MET A 287 9.06 0.51 24.00
#